data_AF-A0A382TZQ8-F1
#
_entry.id   AF-A0A382TZQ8-F1
#
_cell.length_a   1.000
_cell.length_b   1.000
_cell.length_c   1.000
_cell.angle_alpha   90.00
_cell.angle_beta   90.00
_cell.angle_gamma   90.00
#
_symmetry.space_group_name_H-M   'P 1'
#
loop_
_entity.id
_entity.type
_entity.pdbx_description
1 polymer ?
#
loop_
_entity_poly.entity_id
_entity_poly.type
_entity_poly.pdbx_seq_one_letter_code
_entity_poly.pdbx_strand_id
1 'polypeptide(L)'
;MKLIKASAILTLVDIISIKLNKKDLEDKHSGKTRLPAVVTVGDELVLGERGNENSRWMSEWLKQNFHPAGIQLSLPDDGDTIAQWLKELLKGGHFPILVAGGIGGTHDDCTRAGIAQALGVPLTRHPECWEILVARYDGREMN
;
A
#
# COMPACT_ATOMS: atom_id res chain seq x y z
N MET A 1 -2.73 23.10 -0.94
CA MET A 1 -3.40 21.92 -1.51
C MET A 1 -3.88 21.04 -0.35
N LYS A 2 -5.19 21.01 -0.08
CA LYS A 2 -5.77 20.28 1.06
C LYS A 2 -6.06 18.85 0.61
N LEU A 3 -5.15 17.92 0.88
CA LEU A 3 -5.43 16.48 0.71
C LEU A 3 -6.36 16.00 1.82
N ILE A 4 -7.33 15.21 1.40
CA ILE A 4 -8.44 14.66 2.17
C ILE A 4 -7.90 13.75 3.28
N LYS A 5 -8.45 13.91 4.48
CA LYS A 5 -8.20 13.03 5.64
C LYS A 5 -8.75 11.63 5.36
N ALA A 6 -7.87 10.74 4.89
CA ALA A 6 -7.98 9.31 5.11
C ALA A 6 -6.62 8.86 5.65
N SER A 7 -6.49 8.86 6.97
CA SER A 7 -5.30 8.36 7.64
C SER A 7 -5.19 6.86 7.39
N ALA A 8 -4.06 6.45 6.79
CA ALA A 8 -3.37 5.18 7.03
C ALA A 8 -3.48 4.02 6.01
N ILE A 9 -3.29 4.25 4.70
CA ILE A 9 -2.65 3.24 3.82
C ILE A 9 -1.69 3.97 2.89
N LEU A 10 -0.41 3.61 2.97
CA LEU A 10 0.68 4.21 2.20
C LEU A 10 1.05 3.24 1.09
N THR A 11 0.61 3.54 -0.14
CA THR A 11 1.13 2.84 -1.31
C THR A 11 2.55 3.32 -1.59
N LEU A 12 3.40 2.49 -2.21
CA LEU A 12 4.82 2.82 -2.43
C LEU A 12 5.06 4.18 -3.14
N VAL A 13 4.07 4.68 -3.90
CA VAL A 13 4.11 6.01 -4.54
C VAL A 13 3.83 7.15 -3.53
N ASP A 14 2.99 6.91 -2.51
CA ASP A 14 2.69 7.87 -1.45
C ASP A 14 3.78 7.98 -0.38
N ILE A 15 4.65 6.95 -0.27
CA ILE A 15 5.76 6.93 0.71
C ILE A 15 6.72 8.11 0.51
N ILE A 16 6.83 8.63 -0.72
CA ILE A 16 7.71 9.76 -1.02
C ILE A 16 7.10 11.09 -0.52
N SER A 17 5.78 11.18 -0.32
CA SER A 17 5.11 12.44 0.06
C SER A 17 4.63 12.51 1.51
N ILE A 18 4.48 11.39 2.23
CA ILE A 18 4.06 11.42 3.64
C ILE A 18 5.30 11.43 4.55
N LYS A 19 5.57 12.58 5.18
CA LYS A 19 6.52 12.68 6.31
C LYS A 19 5.96 11.98 7.54
N LEU A 20 6.08 10.65 7.62
CA LEU A 20 5.85 9.92 8.86
C LEU A 20 7.02 10.20 9.83
N ASN A 21 6.71 10.47 11.10
CA ASN A 21 7.69 10.54 12.18
C ASN A 21 7.47 9.39 13.18
N LYS A 22 8.51 9.04 13.95
CA LYS A 22 8.40 7.99 14.98
C LYS A 22 7.27 8.21 15.99
N LYS A 23 6.95 9.47 16.32
CA LYS A 23 5.83 9.83 17.20
C LYS A 23 4.46 9.48 16.62
N ASP A 24 4.32 9.34 15.30
CA ASP A 24 3.07 8.97 14.65
C ASP A 24 2.78 7.46 14.80
N LEU A 25 3.76 6.67 15.26
CA LEU A 25 3.66 5.23 15.48
C LEU A 25 3.26 4.87 16.91
N GLU A 26 3.19 5.85 17.80
CA GLU A 26 2.68 5.68 19.16
C GLU A 26 1.15 5.78 19.13
N ASP A 27 0.46 4.75 19.62
CA ASP A 27 -0.97 4.87 19.88
C ASP A 27 -1.19 5.82 21.05
N LYS A 28 -1.73 7.01 20.73
CA LYS A 28 -2.00 8.08 21.70
C LYS A 28 -3.01 7.69 22.78
N HIS A 29 -3.81 6.64 22.57
CA HIS A 29 -4.80 6.18 23.55
C HIS A 29 -4.29 5.05 24.44
N SER A 30 -3.56 4.07 23.88
CA SER A 30 -3.11 2.90 24.64
C SER A 30 -1.66 2.99 25.12
N GLY A 31 -0.87 3.96 24.62
CA GLY A 31 0.56 4.06 24.87
C GLY A 31 1.38 2.93 24.24
N LYS A 32 0.76 2.04 23.45
CA LYS A 32 1.43 0.93 22.79
C LYS A 32 2.07 1.38 21.48
N THR A 33 3.29 0.91 21.23
CA THR A 33 3.95 1.05 19.93
C THR A 33 3.21 0.23 18.89
N ARG A 34 2.81 0.88 17.79
CA ARG A 34 2.22 0.20 16.64
C ARG A 34 3.34 -0.33 15.76
N LEU A 35 3.30 -1.63 15.45
CA LEU A 35 4.27 -2.24 14.57
C LEU A 35 3.84 -2.07 13.10
N PRO A 36 4.75 -1.67 12.20
CA PRO A 36 4.44 -1.64 10.78
C PRO A 36 4.11 -3.02 10.22
N ALA A 37 3.45 -3.04 9.07
CA ALA A 37 3.26 -4.24 8.26
C ALA A 37 3.70 -4.00 6.82
N VAL A 38 4.16 -5.06 6.17
CA VAL A 38 4.56 -5.05 4.76
C VAL A 38 3.66 -6.01 4.00
N VAL A 39 3.07 -5.53 2.91
CA VAL A 39 2.20 -6.32 2.05
C VAL A 39 2.71 -6.20 0.63
N THR A 40 2.88 -7.34 -0.03
CA THR A 40 3.21 -7.42 -1.44
C THR A 40 2.14 -8.18 -2.17
N VAL A 41 1.78 -7.73 -3.35
CA VAL A 41 0.72 -8.31 -4.19
C VAL A 41 1.36 -8.80 -5.49
N GLY A 42 1.03 -10.03 -5.87
CA GLY A 42 1.54 -10.66 -7.08
C GLY A 42 1.34 -12.17 -7.01
N ASP A 43 0.60 -12.74 -7.97
CA ASP A 43 0.43 -14.20 -8.06
C ASP A 43 1.78 -14.93 -8.16
N GLU A 44 2.76 -14.34 -8.86
CA GLU A 44 4.10 -14.90 -9.00
C GLU A 44 4.85 -15.00 -7.66
N LEU A 45 4.50 -14.14 -6.69
CA LEU A 45 5.07 -14.15 -5.34
C LEU A 45 4.46 -15.29 -4.51
N VAL A 46 3.16 -15.52 -4.64
CA VAL A 46 2.44 -16.59 -3.93
C VAL A 46 2.80 -17.96 -4.49
N LEU A 47 2.94 -18.05 -5.82
CA LEU A 47 3.38 -19.26 -6.52
C LEU A 47 4.87 -19.56 -6.33
N GLY A 48 5.65 -18.60 -5.81
CA GLY A 48 7.08 -18.76 -5.57
C GLY A 48 7.94 -18.71 -6.84
N GLU A 49 7.39 -18.21 -7.93
CA GLU A 49 8.08 -18.08 -9.22
C GLU A 49 9.12 -16.95 -9.19
N ARG A 50 8.89 -15.95 -8.33
CA ARG A 50 9.79 -14.81 -8.15
C ARG A 50 10.11 -14.56 -6.68
N GLY A 51 11.35 -14.18 -6.42
CA GLY A 51 11.77 -13.69 -5.11
C GLY A 51 11.09 -12.36 -4.75
N ASN A 52 10.78 -12.19 -3.46
CA ASN A 52 10.11 -10.99 -2.98
C ASN A 52 11.10 -9.88 -2.56
N GLU A 53 11.66 -9.18 -3.54
CA GLU A 53 12.63 -8.10 -3.30
C GLU A 53 11.96 -6.85 -2.69
N ASN A 54 10.69 -6.62 -3.03
CA ASN A 54 9.89 -5.50 -2.51
C ASN A 54 9.72 -5.60 -0.98
N SER A 55 9.38 -6.79 -0.47
CA SER A 55 9.22 -6.97 0.98
C SER A 55 10.54 -6.80 1.73
N ARG A 56 11.65 -7.29 1.14
CA ARG A 56 13.00 -7.09 1.69
C ARG A 56 13.33 -5.62 1.79
N TRP A 57 13.21 -4.87 0.68
CA TRP A 57 13.52 -3.45 0.64
C TRP A 57 12.67 -2.63 1.62
N MET A 58 11.35 -2.84 1.64
CA MET A 58 10.45 -2.13 2.56
C MET A 58 10.78 -2.41 4.03
N SER A 59 11.13 -3.66 4.36
CA SER A 59 11.46 -4.04 5.73
C SER A 59 12.79 -3.48 6.19
N GLU A 60 13.79 -3.45 5.31
CA GLU A 60 15.07 -2.78 5.57
C GLU A 60 14.86 -1.27 5.79
N TRP A 61 14.04 -0.64 4.93
CA TRP A 61 13.71 0.78 5.07
C TRP A 61 12.97 1.09 6.37
N LEU A 62 11.97 0.27 6.74
CA LEU A 62 11.23 0.40 8.01
C LEU A 62 12.15 0.22 9.22
N LYS A 63 13.06 -0.76 9.19
CA LYS A 63 14.05 -0.99 10.26
C LYS A 63 14.97 0.22 10.44
N GLN A 64 15.38 0.87 9.36
CA GLN A 64 16.29 2.02 9.40
C GLN A 64 15.60 3.31 9.85
N ASN A 65 14.36 3.55 9.42
CA ASN A 65 13.69 4.84 9.60
C ASN A 65 12.65 4.83 10.75
N PHE A 66 12.08 3.66 11.06
CA PHE A 66 10.93 3.49 11.96
C PHE A 66 11.16 2.32 12.93
N HIS A 67 10.21 1.38 12.96
CA HIS A 67 10.29 0.11 13.67
C HIS A 67 10.38 -1.04 12.66
N PRO A 68 11.02 -2.17 13.00
CA PRO A 68 10.92 -3.37 12.19
C PRO A 68 9.46 -3.75 11.96
N ALA A 69 9.15 -4.22 10.74
CA ALA A 69 7.82 -4.73 10.44
C ALA A 69 7.48 -5.89 11.39
N GLY A 70 6.30 -5.86 12.00
CA GLY A 70 5.82 -6.95 12.84
C GLY A 70 5.32 -8.15 12.04
N ILE A 71 4.96 -7.92 10.77
CA ILE A 71 4.46 -8.93 9.85
C ILE A 71 4.76 -8.55 8.39
N GLN A 72 5.00 -9.56 7.56
CA GLN A 72 5.07 -9.45 6.11
C GLN A 72 4.08 -10.44 5.49
N LEU A 73 3.35 -10.00 4.45
CA LEU A 73 2.40 -10.84 3.72
C LEU A 73 2.66 -10.73 2.21
N SER A 74 2.64 -11.86 1.51
CA SER A 74 2.49 -11.92 0.05
C SER A 74 1.07 -12.37 -0.27
N LEU A 75 0.34 -11.58 -1.05
CA LEU A 75 -1.06 -11.81 -1.42
C LEU A 75 -1.18 -12.01 -2.94
N PRO A 76 -2.16 -12.81 -3.40
CA PRO A 76 -2.47 -12.94 -4.83
C PRO A 76 -3.07 -11.64 -5.38
N ASP A 77 -3.14 -11.54 -6.70
CA ASP A 77 -3.83 -10.44 -7.42
C ASP A 77 -5.36 -10.59 -7.34
N ASP A 78 -5.87 -10.62 -6.10
CA ASP A 78 -7.29 -10.72 -5.77
C ASP A 78 -7.73 -9.59 -4.83
N GLY A 79 -8.61 -8.72 -5.32
CA GLY A 79 -9.03 -7.50 -4.63
C GLY A 79 -9.71 -7.77 -3.28
N ASP A 80 -10.53 -8.82 -3.19
CA ASP A 80 -11.24 -9.20 -1.95
C ASP A 80 -10.26 -9.71 -0.89
N THR A 81 -9.28 -10.53 -1.30
CA THR A 81 -8.20 -11.04 -0.44
C THR A 81 -7.35 -9.88 0.08
N ILE A 82 -6.96 -8.95 -0.80
CA ILE A 82 -6.22 -7.74 -0.42
C ILE A 82 -7.04 -6.94 0.62
N ALA A 83 -8.32 -6.69 0.34
CA ALA A 83 -9.19 -5.93 1.23
C ALA A 83 -9.35 -6.61 2.60
N GLN A 84 -9.55 -7.92 2.63
CA GLN A 84 -9.67 -8.70 3.86
C GLN A 84 -8.41 -8.58 4.72
N TRP A 85 -7.24 -8.87 4.15
CA TRP A 85 -5.99 -8.85 4.92
C TRP A 85 -5.61 -7.46 5.40
N LEU A 86 -5.84 -6.42 4.60
CA LEU A 86 -5.64 -5.05 5.05
C LEU A 86 -6.56 -4.69 6.23
N LYS A 87 -7.82 -5.12 6.22
CA LYS A 87 -8.73 -4.94 7.37
C LYS A 87 -8.22 -5.67 8.61
N GLU A 88 -7.74 -6.90 8.47
CA GLU A 88 -7.19 -7.67 9.60
C GLU A 88 -5.94 -7.02 10.19
N LEU A 89 -5.02 -6.52 9.35
CA LEU A 89 -3.84 -5.78 9.81
C LEU A 89 -4.23 -4.49 10.55
N LEU A 90 -5.20 -3.74 10.03
CA LEU A 90 -5.71 -2.53 10.68
C LEU A 90 -6.36 -2.84 12.03
N LYS A 91 -7.20 -3.88 12.11
CA LYS A 91 -7.80 -4.36 13.38
C LYS A 91 -6.74 -4.80 14.38
N GLY A 92 -5.68 -5.46 13.91
CA GLY A 92 -4.51 -5.84 14.71
C GLY A 92 -3.66 -4.67 15.19
N GLY A 93 -3.97 -3.44 14.78
CA GLY A 93 -3.28 -2.22 15.20
C GLY A 93 -2.00 -1.92 14.42
N HIS A 94 -1.73 -2.64 13.32
CA HIS A 94 -0.53 -2.40 12.51
C HIS A 94 -0.54 -1.04 11.85
N PHE A 95 0.60 -0.34 11.91
CA PHE A 95 0.77 0.97 11.28
C PHE A 95 2.24 1.42 11.20
N PRO A 96 2.68 2.00 10.08
CA PRO A 96 1.99 2.01 8.77
C PRO A 96 1.91 0.60 8.16
N ILE A 97 0.97 0.42 7.23
CA ILE A 97 0.94 -0.74 6.34
C ILE A 97 1.48 -0.26 4.98
N LEU A 98 2.61 -0.82 4.56
CA LEU A 98 3.22 -0.54 3.26
C LEU A 98 2.75 -1.61 2.26
N VAL A 99 2.26 -1.18 1.10
CA VAL A 99 1.73 -2.07 0.05
C VAL A 99 2.47 -1.85 -1.26
N ALA A 100 2.89 -2.93 -1.92
CA ALA A 100 3.58 -2.91 -3.22
C ALA A 100 3.09 -4.04 -4.16
N GLY A 101 3.05 -3.79 -5.47
CA GLY A 101 2.56 -4.75 -6.47
C GLY A 101 1.07 -4.59 -6.81
N GLY A 102 0.65 -5.04 -7.99
CA GLY A 102 -0.73 -4.90 -8.49
C GLY A 102 -1.22 -3.46 -8.72
N ILE A 103 -0.31 -2.54 -9.09
CA ILE A 103 -0.57 -1.09 -9.29
C ILE A 103 -0.42 -0.68 -10.78
N GLY A 104 -0.23 -1.62 -11.71
CA GLY A 104 -0.19 -1.32 -13.14
C GLY A 104 -1.55 -0.87 -13.72
N GLY A 105 -1.68 -0.99 -15.05
CA GLY A 105 -2.89 -0.64 -15.80
C GLY A 105 -3.67 -1.84 -16.34
N THR A 106 -3.30 -3.07 -16.00
CA THR A 106 -3.95 -4.29 -16.49
C THR A 106 -5.14 -4.68 -15.59
N HIS A 107 -5.98 -5.61 -16.07
CA HIS A 107 -7.24 -5.96 -15.39
C HIS A 107 -7.03 -6.72 -14.08
N ASP A 108 -5.87 -7.36 -13.91
CA ASP A 108 -5.37 -8.02 -12.72
C ASP A 108 -4.82 -7.04 -11.66
N ASP A 109 -4.58 -5.77 -12.00
CA ASP A 109 -4.11 -4.75 -11.06
C ASP A 109 -5.23 -4.27 -10.10
N CYS A 110 -5.51 -5.09 -9.09
CA CYS A 110 -6.60 -4.92 -8.15
C CYS A 110 -6.20 -4.26 -6.83
N THR A 111 -4.91 -3.96 -6.60
CA THR A 111 -4.41 -3.44 -5.30
C THR A 111 -5.10 -2.15 -4.89
N ARG A 112 -5.30 -1.20 -5.81
CA ARG A 112 -5.99 0.07 -5.50
C ARG A 112 -7.46 -0.16 -5.09
N ALA A 113 -8.13 -1.09 -5.76
CA ALA A 113 -9.52 -1.44 -5.45
C ALA A 113 -9.62 -2.14 -4.09
N GLY A 114 -8.74 -3.10 -3.82
CA GLY A 114 -8.66 -3.79 -2.53
C GLY A 114 -8.36 -2.83 -1.36
N ILE A 115 -7.46 -1.87 -1.56
CA ILE A 115 -7.19 -0.78 -0.58
C ILE A 115 -8.44 0.07 -0.34
N ALA A 116 -9.13 0.51 -1.39
CA ALA A 116 -10.35 1.31 -1.28
C ALA A 116 -11.45 0.54 -0.52
N GLN A 117 -11.63 -0.75 -0.83
CA GLN A 117 -12.57 -1.64 -0.15
C GLN A 117 -12.17 -1.93 1.31
N ALA A 118 -10.87 -2.01 1.62
CA ALA A 118 -10.36 -2.15 2.98
C ALA A 118 -10.78 -0.96 3.85
N LEU A 119 -10.66 0.25 3.30
CA LEU A 119 -10.94 1.51 3.96
C LEU A 119 -12.42 1.93 3.90
N GLY A 120 -13.22 1.27 3.07
CA GLY A 120 -14.62 1.65 2.85
C GLY A 120 -14.77 3.01 2.17
N VAL A 121 -13.83 3.36 1.27
CA VAL A 121 -13.82 4.63 0.53
C VAL A 121 -13.99 4.38 -0.97
N PRO A 122 -14.57 5.32 -1.73
CA PRO A 122 -14.65 5.19 -3.18
C PRO A 122 -13.28 5.34 -3.84
N LEU A 123 -13.02 4.56 -4.89
CA LEU A 123 -11.86 4.74 -5.76
C LEU A 123 -12.22 5.72 -6.87
N THR A 124 -11.53 6.86 -6.93
CA THR A 124 -11.77 7.91 -7.92
C THR A 124 -10.49 8.26 -8.68
N ARG A 125 -10.62 8.62 -9.96
CA ARG A 125 -9.48 9.11 -10.76
C ARG A 125 -9.00 10.45 -10.22
N HIS A 126 -7.68 10.59 -10.04
CA HIS A 126 -7.07 11.86 -9.68
C HIS A 126 -6.78 12.68 -10.96
N PRO A 127 -7.35 13.89 -11.13
CA PRO A 127 -7.23 14.64 -12.38
C PRO A 127 -5.77 14.88 -12.81
N GLU A 128 -4.90 15.32 -11.90
CA GLU A 128 -3.49 15.59 -12.21
C GLU A 128 -2.72 14.30 -12.58
N CYS A 129 -3.00 13.18 -11.93
CA CYS A 129 -2.35 11.90 -12.26
C CYS A 129 -2.80 11.42 -13.63
N TRP A 130 -4.07 11.67 -13.98
CA TRP A 130 -4.62 11.37 -15.29
C TRP A 130 -3.95 12.22 -16.38
N GLU A 131 -3.76 13.51 -16.15
CA GLU A 131 -3.04 14.39 -17.07
C GLU A 131 -1.60 13.93 -17.30
N ILE A 132 -0.90 13.51 -16.24
CA ILE A 132 0.45 12.94 -16.35
C ILE A 132 0.45 11.64 -17.17
N LEU A 133 -0.52 10.76 -16.94
CA LEU A 133 -0.71 9.53 -17.70
C LEU A 133 -0.95 9.84 -19.18
N VAL A 134 -1.90 10.73 -19.48
CA VAL A 134 -2.21 11.15 -20.85
C VAL A 134 -0.96 11.73 -21.52
N ALA A 135 -0.28 12.69 -20.90
CA ALA A 135 0.93 13.29 -21.47
C ALA A 135 2.06 12.27 -21.72
N ARG A 136 2.14 11.19 -20.94
CA ARG A 136 3.14 10.13 -21.09
C ARG A 136 2.82 9.15 -22.23
N TYR A 137 1.54 8.98 -22.56
CA TYR A 137 1.06 7.98 -23.52
C TYR A 137 0.39 8.58 -24.76
N ASP A 138 0.33 9.91 -24.88
CA ASP A 138 -0.20 10.60 -26.05
C ASP A 138 0.56 10.14 -27.32
N GLY A 139 -0.16 9.50 -28.24
CA GLY A 139 0.39 8.80 -29.42
C GLY A 139 0.29 7.27 -29.41
N ARG A 140 -0.18 6.64 -28.34
CA ARG A 140 -0.57 5.21 -28.30
C ARG A 140 -2.02 5.09 -27.87
N GLU A 141 -2.86 4.42 -28.66
CA GLU A 141 -4.26 4.16 -28.31
C GLU A 141 -4.32 3.50 -26.92
N MET A 142 -5.00 4.15 -25.98
CA MET A 142 -5.33 3.57 -24.69
C MET A 142 -6.66 2.83 -24.85
N ASN A 143 -6.61 1.50 -24.92
CA ASN A 143 -7.78 0.62 -24.89
C ASN A 143 -8.15 0.27 -23.45
#